data_AF-A0A843BML2-F1
#
_entry.id   AF-A0A843BML2-F1
#
_cell.length_a   1.000
_cell.length_b   1.000
_cell.length_c   1.000
_cell.angle_alpha   90.00
_cell.angle_beta   90.00
_cell.angle_gamma   90.00
#
_symmetry.space_group_name_H-M   'P 1'
#
loop_
_entity.id
_entity.type
_entity.pdbx_description
1 polymer ?
#
loop_
_entity_poly.entity_id
_entity_poly.type
_entity_poly.pdbx_seq_one_letter_code
_entity_poly.pdbx_strand_id
1 'polypeptide(L)' 'DEVNWNQINELKLLIQKIKDNNLKIVPIGKINLDSDVPSIPKWIKNNAGWWAEDSISDDEFINNIQYLIKTNIIKLNN' A
#
# COMPACT_ATOMS: atom_id res chain seq x y z
N ASP A 1 9.42 42.64 4.53
CA ASP A 1 8.49 41.70 5.18
C ASP A 1 9.17 41.05 6.37
N GLU A 2 8.68 41.36 7.57
CA GLU A 2 9.18 40.72 8.79
C GLU A 2 8.49 39.37 8.98
N VAL A 3 9.25 38.41 9.53
CA VAL A 3 8.69 37.10 9.88
C VAL A 3 7.71 37.25 11.04
N ASN A 4 6.48 36.79 10.86
CA ASN A 4 5.49 36.76 11.92
C ASN A 4 5.75 35.59 12.88
N TRP A 5 6.37 35.88 14.01
CA TRP A 5 6.72 34.88 15.02
C TRP A 5 5.52 34.20 15.69
N ASN A 6 4.36 34.85 15.75
CA ASN A 6 3.15 34.24 16.30
C ASN A 6 2.67 33.10 15.40
N GLN A 7 2.64 33.33 14.08
CA GLN A 7 2.29 32.30 13.10
C GLN A 7 3.28 31.12 13.13
N ILE A 8 4.57 31.39 13.31
CA ILE A 8 5.59 30.33 13.46
C ILE A 8 5.32 29.47 14.71
N ASN A 9 4.92 30.09 15.82
CA ASN A 9 4.64 29.36 17.05
C ASN A 9 3.35 28.53 16.94
N GLU A 10 2.30 29.07 16.31
CA GLU A 10 1.08 28.32 16.01
C GLU A 10 1.38 27.08 15.15
N LEU A 11 2.20 27.23 14.11
CA LEU A 11 2.60 26.11 13.25
C LEU A 11 3.33 25.02 14.04
N LYS A 12 4.26 25.40 14.93
CA LYS A 12 4.98 24.45 15.79
C LYS A 12 4.03 23.67 16.70
N LEU A 13 3.03 24.34 17.28
CA LEU A 13 2.02 23.69 18.13
C LEU A 13 1.17 22.68 17.35
N LEU A 14 0.77 23.00 16.12
CA LEU A 14 0.04 22.08 15.25
C LEU A 14 0.88 20.84 14.91
N ILE A 15 2.15 21.01 14.56
CA ILE A 15 3.07 19.91 14.29
C ILE A 15 3.21 19.00 15.51
N GLN A 16 3.31 19.58 16.71
CA GLN A 16 3.41 18.80 17.94
C GLN A 16 2.15 17.97 18.18
N LYS A 17 0.96 18.58 18.08
CA LYS A 17 -0.32 17.87 18.22
C LYS A 17 -0.43 16.69 17.25
N ILE A 18 0.03 16.83 16.00
CA ILE A 18 0.01 15.73 15.02
C ILE A 18 0.93 14.58 15.46
N LYS A 19 2.14 14.91 15.94
CA LYS A 19 3.10 13.91 16.44
C LYS A 19 2.59 13.18 17.68
N ASP A 20 1.93 13.89 18.60
CA ASP A 20 1.36 13.31 19.82
C ASP A 20 0.23 12.30 19.50
N ASN A 21 -0.47 12.50 18.38
CA ASN A 21 -1.45 11.54 17.86
C ASN A 21 -0.80 10.36 17.10
N ASN A 22 0.51 10.18 17.21
CA ASN A 22 1.27 9.11 16.57
C ASN A 22 1.14 9.08 15.02
N LEU A 23 0.76 10.22 14.42
CA LEU A 23 0.62 10.38 12.98
C LEU A 23 1.95 10.82 12.36
N LYS A 24 2.36 10.16 11.28
CA LYS A 24 3.59 10.49 10.55
C LYS A 24 3.33 11.58 9.52
N ILE A 25 3.95 12.74 9.69
CA ILE A 25 3.95 13.81 8.67
C ILE A 25 4.82 13.34 7.49
N VAL A 26 4.24 13.34 6.29
CA VAL A 26 4.94 13.03 5.04
C VAL A 26 4.76 14.17 4.04
N PRO A 27 5.75 14.46 3.18
CA PRO A 27 5.60 15.42 2.10
C PRO A 27 4.47 15.02 1.15
N ILE A 28 3.77 16.00 0.57
CA ILE A 28 2.66 15.75 -0.37
C ILE A 28 3.10 14.85 -1.54
N GLY A 29 4.31 15.04 -2.08
CA GLY A 29 4.85 14.19 -3.15
C GLY A 29 5.21 12.75 -2.74
N LYS A 30 5.11 12.40 -1.44
CA LYS A 30 5.24 11.03 -0.92
C LYS A 30 3.88 10.41 -0.59
N ILE A 31 2.81 11.19 -0.63
CA ILE A 31 1.45 10.68 -0.59
C ILE A 31 1.23 10.08 -1.97
N ASN A 32 1.14 8.75 -2.05
CA ASN A 32 0.83 8.07 -3.31
C ASN A 32 -0.65 8.31 -3.63
N LEU A 33 -0.93 9.46 -4.27
CA LEU A 33 -2.28 9.84 -4.71
C LEU A 33 -2.85 8.86 -5.75
N ASP A 34 -1.97 8.07 -6.40
CA ASP A 34 -2.30 7.07 -7.42
C ASP A 34 -2.33 5.63 -6.86
N SER A 35 -2.45 5.44 -5.54
CA SER A 35 -2.41 4.13 -4.88
C SER A 35 -3.67 3.27 -5.07
N ASP A 36 -4.32 3.37 -6.23
CA ASP A 36 -5.28 2.39 -6.74
C ASP A 36 -4.64 1.42 -7.74
N VAL A 37 -3.31 1.32 -7.79
CA VAL A 37 -2.68 0.11 -8.32
C VAL A 37 -2.67 -0.91 -7.17
N PRO A 38 -3.60 -1.89 -7.13
CA PRO A 38 -3.51 -2.96 -6.14
C PRO A 38 -2.12 -3.59 -6.31
N SER A 39 -1.27 -3.37 -5.31
CA SER A 39 0.08 -3.93 -5.32
C SER A 39 -0.10 -5.45 -5.36
N ILE A 40 0.15 -6.05 -6.52
CA ILE A 40 0.05 -7.50 -6.72
C ILE A 40 0.89 -8.15 -5.62
N PRO A 41 0.28 -8.89 -4.68
CA PRO A 41 1.02 -9.51 -3.59
C PRO A 41 2.17 -10.36 -4.11
N LYS A 42 3.29 -10.34 -3.40
CA LYS A 42 4.52 -11.04 -3.81
C LYS A 42 4.29 -12.54 -4.09
N TRP A 43 3.38 -13.18 -3.36
CA TRP A 43 3.03 -14.58 -3.59
C TRP A 43 2.34 -14.80 -4.96
N ILE A 44 1.52 -13.85 -5.46
CA ILE A 44 0.91 -13.95 -6.82
C ILE A 44 2.04 -13.93 -7.84
N LYS A 45 2.97 -13.00 -7.68
CA LYS A 45 4.12 -12.83 -8.57
C LYS A 45 5.00 -14.08 -8.58
N ASN A 46 5.24 -14.69 -7.42
CA ASN A 46 6.03 -15.91 -7.31
C ASN A 46 5.34 -17.10 -8.00
N ASN A 47 4.05 -17.32 -7.74
CA ASN A 47 3.30 -18.44 -8.34
C ASN A 47 3.17 -18.27 -9.87
N ALA A 48 2.95 -17.05 -10.35
CA ALA A 48 2.93 -16.75 -11.79
C ALA A 48 4.31 -16.95 -12.43
N GLY A 49 5.39 -16.64 -11.70
CA GLY A 49 6.76 -16.93 -12.14
C GLY A 49 7.03 -18.41 -12.29
N TRP A 50 6.68 -19.21 -11.27
CA TRP A 50 6.82 -20.67 -11.33
C TRP A 50 5.98 -21.31 -12.43
N TRP A 51 4.79 -20.77 -12.69
CA TRP A 51 3.96 -21.21 -13.82
C TRP A 51 4.62 -20.88 -15.16
N ALA A 52 5.14 -19.66 -15.33
CA ALA A 52 5.84 -19.25 -16.55
C ALA A 52 7.17 -19.98 -16.80
N GLU A 53 7.75 -20.56 -15.75
CA GLU A 53 8.97 -21.36 -15.79
C GLU A 53 8.69 -22.88 -15.90
N ASP A 54 7.44 -23.29 -16.17
CA ASP A 54 6.98 -24.69 -16.21
C ASP A 54 7.30 -25.49 -14.92
N SER A 55 7.54 -24.79 -13.81
CA SER A 55 7.88 -25.37 -12.51
C SER A 55 6.64 -25.84 -11.73
N ILE A 56 5.48 -25.30 -12.07
CA ILE A 56 4.16 -25.80 -11.66
C ILE A 56 3.27 -25.94 -12.88
N SER A 57 2.40 -26.95 -12.87
CA SER A 57 1.42 -27.20 -13.93
C SER A 57 0.30 -26.16 -13.95
N ASP A 58 -0.40 -26.07 -15.09
CA ASP A 58 -1.62 -25.26 -15.24
C ASP A 58 -2.64 -25.57 -14.13
N ASP A 59 -2.83 -26.86 -13.82
CA ASP A 59 -3.75 -27.32 -12.78
C ASP A 59 -3.33 -26.83 -11.38
N GLU A 60 -2.04 -26.89 -11.05
CA GLU A 60 -1.51 -26.38 -9.79
C GLU A 60 -1.65 -24.86 -9.68
N PHE A 61 -1.39 -24.15 -10.77
CA PHE A 61 -1.59 -22.71 -10.82
C PHE A 61 -3.06 -22.33 -10.58
N ILE A 62 -4.00 -22.98 -11.28
CA ILE A 62 -5.45 -22.77 -11.12
C ILE A 62 -5.90 -23.09 -9.69
N ASN A 63 -5.46 -24.23 -9.14
CA ASN A 63 -5.82 -24.66 -7.79
C ASN A 63 -5.34 -23.65 -6.74
N ASN A 64 -4.14 -23.10 -6.90
CA ASN A 64 -3.64 -22.05 -6.03
C ASN A 64 -4.56 -20.82 -6.08
N ILE A 65 -4.88 -20.29 -7.27
CA ILE A 65 -5.77 -19.12 -7.41
C ILE A 65 -7.16 -19.39 -6.79
N GLN A 66 -7.73 -20.59 -7.01
CA GLN A 66 -9.00 -20.97 -6.40
C GLN A 66 -8.95 -20.97 -4.87
N TYR A 67 -7.87 -21.47 -4.27
CA TYR A 67 -7.67 -21.42 -2.82
C TYR A 67 -7.64 -19.98 -2.29
N LEU A 68 -7.05 -19.06 -3.05
CA LEU A 68 -6.87 -17.66 -2.66
C LEU A 68 -8.17 -16.85 -2.75
N ILE A 69 -9.03 -17.20 -3.71
CA ILE A 69 -10.40 -16.72 -3.77
C ILE A 69 -11.19 -17.27 -2.58
N LYS A 70 -11.12 -18.58 -2.31
CA LYS A 70 -11.81 -19.23 -1.17
C LYS A 70 -11.42 -18.64 0.19
N THR A 71 -10.17 -18.21 0.34
CA THR A 71 -9.64 -17.60 1.58
C THR A 71 -9.83 -16.09 1.66
N ASN A 72 -10.55 -15.47 0.72
CA ASN A 72 -10.80 -14.03 0.63
C ASN A 72 -9.54 -13.15 0.55
N ILE A 73 -8.41 -13.73 0.12
CA ILE A 73 -7.17 -12.99 -0.14
C ILE A 73 -7.28 -12.26 -1.49
N ILE A 74 -7.83 -12.93 -2.51
CA ILE A 74 -8.32 -12.28 -3.74
C ILE A 74 -9.81 -12.05 -3.59
N LYS A 75 -10.26 -10.82 -3.86
CA LYS A 75 -11.67 -10.48 -3.99
C LYS A 75 -11.98 -10.23 -5.46
N LEU A 76 -12.99 -10.90 -5.98
CA LEU A 76 -13.56 -10.58 -7.27
C LEU A 76 -14.56 -9.45 -7.04
N ASN A 77 -14.23 -8.26 -7.52
CA ASN A 77 -15.18 -7.17 -7.57
C ASN A 77 -15.96 -7.30 -8.89
N ASN A 78 -17.30 -7.28 -8.80
CA ASN A 78 -18.20 -7.24 -9.96
C ASN A 78 -18.29 -5.84 -10.54
#